data_AF-A0A1Y4QL52-F1
#
_entry.id   AF-A0A1Y4QL52-F1
#
_cell.length_a   1.000
_cell.length_b   1.000
_cell.length_c   1.000
_cell.angle_alpha   90.00
_cell.angle_beta   90.00
_cell.angle_gamma   90.00
#
_symmetry.space_group_name_H-M   'P 1'
#
loop_
_entity.id
_entity.type
_entity.pdbx_description
1 polymer ?
#
loop_
_entity_poly.entity_id
_entity_poly.type
_entity_poly.pdbx_seq_one_letter_code
_entity_poly.pdbx_strand_id
1 'polypeptide(L)'
;MLCATEHNRRNWLFTNTVQGAQTSAALYSLIETTKLNNLNPYEYFNYLLSSLTEIDINDEEALDNYMPWSKELPDNTYLTKKS
;
A
#
# COMPACT_ATOMS: atom_id res chain seq x y z
N MET A 1 9.04 22.58 -35.89
CA MET A 1 8.16 21.41 -35.85
C MET A 1 8.90 20.28 -35.16
N LEU A 2 8.97 20.30 -33.83
CA LEU A 2 9.49 19.18 -33.04
C LEU A 2 8.30 18.64 -32.25
N CYS A 3 7.61 17.65 -32.82
CA CYS A 3 6.63 16.87 -32.10
C CYS A 3 7.40 15.95 -31.16
N ALA A 4 7.55 16.37 -29.89
CA ALA A 4 7.91 15.46 -28.83
C ALA A 4 6.80 14.40 -28.74
N THR A 5 7.20 13.15 -28.91
CA THR A 5 6.44 11.94 -28.67
C THR A 5 5.82 11.96 -27.27
N GLU A 6 4.54 12.34 -27.21
CA GLU A 6 3.67 12.22 -26.02
C GLU A 6 3.31 10.73 -25.79
N HIS A 7 4.32 9.92 -25.49
CA HIS A 7 4.09 8.66 -24.78
C HIS A 7 3.81 9.03 -23.32
N ASN A 8 2.67 8.56 -22.80
CA ASN A 8 2.33 8.50 -21.37
C ASN A 8 1.47 9.61 -20.70
N ARG A 9 0.62 10.33 -21.43
CA ARG A 9 -0.37 11.27 -20.82
C ARG A 9 -1.63 10.67 -20.19
N ARG A 10 -1.73 9.35 -19.98
CA ARG A 10 -3.02 8.77 -19.52
C ARG A 10 -3.20 8.67 -17.99
N ASN A 11 -2.12 8.78 -17.20
CA ASN A 11 -2.22 8.74 -15.73
C ASN A 11 -2.11 10.12 -15.05
N TRP A 12 -1.71 11.15 -15.79
CA TRP A 12 -1.44 12.50 -15.24
C TRP A 12 -2.69 13.35 -14.97
N LEU A 13 -3.86 12.92 -15.43
CA LEU A 13 -5.10 13.68 -15.24
C LEU A 13 -5.65 13.56 -13.80
N PHE A 14 -5.26 12.52 -13.06
CA PHE A 14 -5.73 12.29 -11.69
C PHE A 14 -4.73 12.72 -10.60
N THR A 15 -3.45 12.89 -10.95
CA THR A 15 -2.41 13.42 -10.06
C THR A 15 -2.48 14.93 -9.86
N ASN A 16 -3.29 15.66 -10.65
CA ASN A 16 -3.39 17.12 -10.58
C ASN A 16 -4.38 17.63 -9.52
N THR A 17 -4.90 16.75 -8.66
CA THR A 17 -5.71 17.13 -7.49
C THR A 17 -4.87 16.94 -6.23
N VAL A 18 -5.00 17.87 -5.27
CA VAL A 18 -4.28 17.78 -3.98
C VAL A 18 -4.57 16.45 -3.28
N GLN A 19 -5.81 15.98 -3.37
CA GLN A 19 -6.22 14.69 -2.81
C GLN A 19 -5.54 13.49 -3.50
N GLY A 20 -5.45 13.48 -4.83
CA GLY A 20 -4.76 12.40 -5.56
C GLY A 20 -3.26 12.35 -5.26
N ALA A 21 -2.61 13.51 -5.10
CA ALA A 21 -1.22 13.59 -4.68
C ALA A 21 -1.02 13.06 -3.25
N GLN A 22 -1.92 13.41 -2.32
CA GLN A 22 -1.89 12.92 -0.94
C GLN A 22 -2.07 11.40 -0.86
N THR A 23 -3.08 10.84 -1.55
CA THR A 23 -3.29 9.39 -1.59
C THR A 23 -2.08 8.65 -2.18
N SER A 24 -1.49 9.20 -3.24
CA SER A 24 -0.29 8.60 -3.85
C SER A 24 0.90 8.63 -2.88
N ALA A 25 1.12 9.76 -2.20
CA ALA A 25 2.19 9.88 -1.20
C ALA A 25 1.98 8.90 -0.02
N ALA A 26 0.74 8.75 0.45
CA ALA A 26 0.40 7.77 1.48
C ALA A 26 0.68 6.34 1.02
N LEU A 27 0.26 5.98 -0.20
CA LEU A 27 0.49 4.65 -0.76
C LEU A 27 1.98 4.33 -0.90
N TYR A 28 2.79 5.27 -1.42
CA TYR A 28 4.24 5.09 -1.51
C TYR A 28 4.88 4.94 -0.12
N SER A 29 4.42 5.71 0.86
CA SER A 29 4.92 5.61 2.24
C SER A 29 4.61 4.23 2.85
N LEU A 30 3.42 3.67 2.61
CA LEU A 30 3.06 2.32 3.01
C LEU A 30 3.91 1.27 2.29
N ILE A 31 4.13 1.41 0.98
CA ILE A 31 4.99 0.50 0.22
C ILE A 31 6.41 0.49 0.79
N GLU A 32 6.99 1.65 1.09
CA GLU A 32 8.32 1.71 1.72
C GLU A 32 8.31 1.10 3.12
N THR A 33 7.26 1.34 3.91
CA THR A 33 7.12 0.75 5.26
C THR A 33 7.03 -0.79 5.19
N THR A 34 6.27 -1.35 4.26
CA THR A 34 6.18 -2.82 4.08
C THR A 34 7.51 -3.44 3.70
N LYS A 35 8.27 -2.79 2.81
CA LYS A 35 9.63 -3.23 2.44
C LYS A 35 10.58 -3.22 3.64
N LEU A 36 10.53 -2.18 4.47
CA LEU A 36 11.34 -2.09 5.69
C LEU A 36 11.01 -3.19 6.72
N ASN A 37 9.77 -3.71 6.69
CA ASN A 37 9.32 -4.83 7.52
C ASN A 37 9.51 -6.20 6.83
N ASN A 38 10.25 -6.27 5.72
CA ASN A 38 10.47 -7.51 4.94
C ASN A 38 9.18 -8.18 4.42
N LEU A 39 8.10 -7.41 4.29
CA LEU A 39 6.83 -7.87 3.73
C LEU A 39 6.81 -7.72 2.21
N ASN A 40 6.06 -8.59 1.55
CA ASN A 40 5.74 -8.47 0.13
C ASN A 40 4.59 -7.46 0.02
N PRO A 41 4.81 -6.28 -0.61
CA PRO A 41 3.78 -5.25 -0.67
C PRO A 41 2.48 -5.78 -1.29
N TYR A 42 2.56 -6.58 -2.35
CA TYR A 42 1.37 -7.09 -3.05
C TYR A 42 0.52 -7.99 -2.16
N GLU A 43 1.13 -9.00 -1.53
CA GLU A 43 0.43 -9.93 -0.65
C GLU A 43 -0.10 -9.23 0.61
N TYR A 44 0.69 -8.31 1.17
CA TYR A 44 0.27 -7.51 2.31
C TYR A 44 -0.96 -6.63 1.99
N PHE A 45 -0.97 -5.93 0.86
CA PHE A 45 -2.13 -5.11 0.48
C PHE A 45 -3.36 -5.96 0.18
N ASN A 46 -3.21 -7.12 -0.45
CA ASN A 46 -4.34 -8.03 -0.68
C ASN A 46 -4.95 -8.50 0.65
N TYR A 47 -4.11 -8.89 1.61
CA TYR A 47 -4.55 -9.25 2.95
C TYR A 47 -5.23 -8.07 3.64
N LEU A 48 -4.57 -6.91 3.70
CA LEU A 48 -5.07 -5.71 4.36
C LEU A 48 -6.41 -5.27 3.78
N LEU A 49 -6.55 -5.16 2.46
CA LEU A 49 -7.80 -4.74 1.81
C LEU A 49 -8.93 -5.75 2.00
N SER A 50 -8.60 -7.04 2.09
CA SER A 50 -9.60 -8.09 2.36
C SER A 50 -10.06 -8.00 3.82
N SER A 51 -9.13 -7.91 4.77
CA SER A 51 -9.44 -7.80 6.19
C SER A 51 -10.12 -6.48 6.55
N LEU A 52 -9.80 -5.36 5.90
CA LEU A 52 -10.46 -4.07 6.12
C LEU A 52 -11.98 -4.09 5.87
N THR A 53 -12.49 -5.05 5.10
CA THR A 53 -13.95 -5.21 4.94
C THR A 53 -14.63 -5.83 6.16
N GLU A 54 -13.86 -6.51 7.01
CA GLU A 54 -14.33 -7.23 8.20
C GLU A 54 -14.02 -6.46 9.50
N ILE A 55 -13.00 -5.59 9.51
CA ILE A 55 -12.54 -4.85 10.69
C ILE A 55 -13.34 -3.56 10.87
N ASP A 56 -13.67 -3.23 12.12
CA ASP A 56 -14.10 -1.89 12.49
C ASP A 56 -12.89 -0.94 12.58
N ILE A 57 -12.75 -0.04 11.62
CA ILE A 57 -11.65 0.94 11.55
C ILE A 57 -11.63 1.94 12.72
N ASN A 58 -12.68 1.98 13.55
CA ASN A 58 -12.74 2.81 14.74
C ASN A 58 -12.08 2.15 15.97
N ASP A 59 -11.79 0.84 15.87
CA ASP A 59 -11.06 0.09 16.90
C ASP A 59 -9.56 0.11 16.59
N GLU A 60 -8.85 1.05 17.22
CA GLU A 60 -7.42 1.29 17.01
C GLU A 60 -6.56 0.09 17.43
N GLU A 61 -6.95 -0.62 18.50
CA GLU A 61 -6.25 -1.82 18.96
C GLU A 61 -6.41 -2.98 17.97
N ALA A 62 -7.62 -3.16 17.42
CA ALA A 62 -7.85 -4.15 16.39
C ALA A 62 -7.07 -3.82 15.11
N LEU A 63 -7.04 -2.54 14.72
CA LEU A 63 -6.35 -2.07 13.51
C LEU A 63 -4.83 -2.25 13.57
N ASP A 64 -4.23 -2.06 14.74
CA ASP A 64 -2.79 -2.24 14.96
C ASP A 64 -2.31 -3.66 14.60
N ASN A 65 -3.18 -4.67 14.74
CA ASN A 65 -2.85 -6.05 14.37
C ASN A 65 -2.72 -6.27 12.85
N TYR A 66 -3.21 -5.34 12.03
CA TYR A 66 -3.13 -5.42 10.57
C TYR A 66 -2.02 -4.53 9.98
N MET A 67 -1.35 -3.74 10.82
CA MET A 67 -0.28 -2.86 10.40
C MET A 67 0.98 -3.62 10.00
N PRO A 68 1.86 -3.06 9.16
CA PRO A 68 3.01 -3.78 8.61
C PRO A 68 4.07 -4.14 9.67
N TRP A 69 3.99 -3.58 10.88
CA TRP A 69 4.83 -3.94 12.03
C TRP A 69 4.17 -4.95 12.99
N SER A 70 2.94 -5.39 12.68
CA SER A 70 2.23 -6.36 13.51
C SER A 70 2.91 -7.72 13.51
N LYS A 71 2.86 -8.40 14.66
CA LYS A 71 3.40 -9.75 14.84
C LYS A 71 2.43 -10.84 14.37
N GLU A 72 1.16 -10.50 14.14
CA GLU A 72 0.09 -11.44 13.80
C GLU A 72 -0.15 -11.57 12.28
N LEU A 73 0.74 -11.03 11.45
CA LEU A 73 0.59 -11.11 10.00
C LEU A 73 0.76 -12.55 9.49
N PRO A 74 -0.02 -12.98 8.49
CA PRO A 74 0.08 -14.34 7.96
C PRO A 74 1.42 -14.57 7.26
N ASP A 75 1.94 -15.80 7.35
CA ASP A 75 3.27 -16.16 6.82
C ASP A 75 3.42 -15.95 5.31
N ASN A 76 2.32 -15.95 4.56
CA ASN A 76 2.32 -15.70 3.11
C ASN A 76 2.64 -14.24 2.74
N THR A 77 2.58 -13.31 3.70
CA THR A 77 2.84 -11.89 3.47
C THR A 77 4.33 -11.55 3.51
N TYR A 78 5.20 -12.43 4.02
CA TYR A 78 6.64 -12.19 4.13
C TYR A 78 7.38 -12.58 2.84
N LEU A 79 8.35 -11.75 2.41
CA LEU A 79 9.18 -12.05 1.22
C LEU A 79 10.10 -13.25 1.41
N THR A 80 10.49 -13.52 2.65
CA THR A 80 11.26 -14.70 3.04
C THR A 80 10.37 -15.55 3.92
N LYS A 81 10.19 -16.84 3.59
CA LYS A 81 9.59 -17.79 4.53
C LYS A 81 10.35 -17.68 5.85
N LYS A 82 9.63 -17.39 6.93
CA LYS A 82 10.16 -17.41 8.29
C LYS A 82 10.75 -18.81 8.51
N SER A 83 12.08 -18.91 8.56
CA SER A 83 12.78 -20.18 8.84
C SER A 83 12.77 -20.47 10.33
#